data_AF-A0A6I3X4G5-F1
#
_entry.id   AF-A0A6I3X4G5-F1
#
_cell.length_a   1.000
_cell.length_b   1.000
_cell.length_c   1.000
_cell.angle_alpha   90.00
_cell.angle_beta   90.00
_cell.angle_gamma   90.00
#
_symmetry.space_group_name_H-M   'P 1'
#
loop_
_entity.id
_entity.type
_entity.pdbx_description
1 polymer ?
#
loop_
_entity_poly.entity_id
_entity_poly.type
_entity_poly.pdbx_seq_one_letter_code
_entity_poly.pdbx_strand_id
1 'polypeptide(L)'
;FAVANAYLAPLKDAKVDTLVLGCTHYPLISAAIQYVMGPDVSLVSSDDATAYEVYQTLVTHDLLRTSTTPAVHSFETTGGDRERFHELAHRFLGLEIDRVDDFPTGAIRLPSQIELENTDS
;
A
#
# COMPACT_ATOMS: atom_id res chain seq x y z
N PHE A 1 20.77 -3.83 -9.65
CA PHE A 1 19.69 -2.81 -9.66
C PHE A 1 19.49 -2.14 -11.03
N ALA A 2 19.55 -2.86 -12.16
CA ALA A 2 19.50 -2.23 -13.49
C ALA A 2 18.21 -1.45 -13.77
N VAL A 3 17.07 -2.04 -13.41
CA VAL A 3 15.73 -1.42 -13.57
C VAL A 3 15.59 -0.15 -12.72
N ALA A 4 15.94 -0.22 -11.43
CA ALA A 4 15.88 0.95 -10.54
C ALA A 4 16.80 2.09 -11.02
N ASN A 5 18.00 1.78 -11.54
CA ASN A 5 18.88 2.79 -12.13
C ASN A 5 18.23 3.49 -13.32
N ALA A 6 17.58 2.74 -14.23
CA ALA A 6 16.91 3.32 -15.39
C ALA A 6 15.77 4.26 -14.99
N TYR A 7 14.94 3.86 -14.02
CA TYR A 7 13.81 4.67 -13.55
C TYR A 7 14.23 5.89 -12.72
N LEU A 8 15.31 5.78 -11.95
CA LEU A 8 15.77 6.85 -11.05
C LEU A 8 16.78 7.80 -11.71
N ALA A 9 17.36 7.43 -12.87
CA ALA A 9 18.34 8.26 -13.58
C ALA A 9 17.87 9.72 -13.80
N PRO A 10 16.64 9.99 -14.29
CA PRO A 10 16.19 11.37 -14.48
C PRO A 10 16.17 12.20 -13.19
N LEU A 11 15.89 11.56 -12.05
CA LEU A 11 15.86 12.21 -10.74
C LEU A 11 17.28 12.50 -10.24
N LYS A 12 18.22 11.59 -10.51
CA LYS A 12 19.64 11.78 -10.21
C LYS A 12 20.23 12.91 -11.06
N ASP A 13 19.90 12.95 -12.34
CA ASP A 13 20.34 14.01 -13.26
C ASP A 13 19.80 15.38 -12.85
N ALA A 14 18.57 15.41 -12.31
CA ALA A 14 17.97 16.60 -11.71
C ALA A 14 18.56 16.99 -10.34
N LYS A 15 19.44 16.17 -9.76
CA LYS A 15 20.13 16.40 -8.48
C LYS A 15 19.18 16.70 -7.33
N VAL A 16 18.08 15.95 -7.23
CA VAL A 16 17.17 16.05 -6.09
C VAL A 16 17.88 15.64 -4.80
N ASP A 17 17.63 16.35 -3.70
CA ASP A 17 18.10 16.00 -2.35
C ASP A 17 17.07 15.18 -1.56
N THR A 18 15.83 15.10 -2.05
CA THR A 18 14.71 14.46 -1.37
C THR A 18 13.86 13.73 -2.39
N LEU A 19 13.46 12.49 -2.07
CA LEU A 19 12.61 11.65 -2.90
C LEU A 19 11.42 11.12 -2.08
N VAL A 20 10.21 11.46 -2.50
CA VAL A 20 8.98 10.95 -1.90
C VAL A 20 8.65 9.57 -2.48
N LEU A 21 8.47 8.58 -1.61
CA LEU A 21 8.03 7.23 -1.93
C LEU A 21 6.50 7.19 -2.07
N GLY A 22 5.98 7.78 -3.16
CA GLY A 22 4.53 8.00 -3.36
C GLY A 22 3.68 6.77 -3.67
N CYS A 23 4.19 5.56 -3.47
CA CYS A 23 3.43 4.32 -3.60
C CYS A 23 3.63 3.48 -2.34
N THR A 24 2.57 2.90 -1.80
CA THR A 24 2.58 2.08 -0.58
C THR A 24 3.51 0.87 -0.62
N HIS A 25 3.98 0.47 -1.81
CA HIS A 25 4.91 -0.65 -2.00
C HIS A 25 6.38 -0.24 -1.93
N TYR A 26 6.71 1.04 -2.12
CA TYR A 26 8.09 1.50 -2.20
C TYR A 26 8.87 1.42 -0.88
N PRO A 27 8.27 1.56 0.31
CA PRO A 27 8.97 1.31 1.58
C PRO A 27 9.64 -0.06 1.62
N LEU A 28 9.02 -1.08 1.01
CA LEU A 28 9.53 -2.47 0.96
C LEU A 28 10.84 -2.62 0.17
N ILE A 29 11.13 -1.67 -0.72
CA ILE A 29 12.33 -1.64 -1.56
C ILE A 29 13.18 -0.38 -1.31
N SER A 30 12.92 0.34 -0.21
CA SER A 30 13.60 1.60 0.16
C SER A 30 15.13 1.46 0.16
N ALA A 31 15.68 0.35 0.67
CA ALA A 31 17.11 0.08 0.66
C ALA A 31 17.70 0.02 -0.76
N ALA A 32 16.98 -0.57 -1.71
CA ALA A 32 17.40 -0.64 -3.11
C ALA A 32 17.35 0.75 -3.79
N ILE A 33 16.31 1.53 -3.48
CA ILE A 33 16.15 2.90 -3.97
C ILE A 33 17.27 3.78 -3.40
N GLN A 34 17.53 3.72 -2.09
CA GLN A 34 18.60 4.45 -1.41
C GLN A 34 19.97 4.12 -2.00
N TYR A 35 20.25 2.84 -2.23
CA TYR A 35 21.50 2.40 -2.84
C TYR A 35 21.73 3.06 -4.21
N VAL A 36 20.68 3.20 -5.01
CA VAL A 36 20.77 3.83 -6.34
C VAL A 36 20.85 5.35 -6.24
N MET A 37 20.07 5.98 -5.36
CA MET A 37 20.03 7.45 -5.21
C MET A 37 21.29 8.00 -4.52
N GLY A 38 21.94 7.20 -3.68
CA GLY A 38 23.08 7.60 -2.86
C GLY A 38 22.66 8.10 -1.48
N PRO A 39 23.60 8.22 -0.52
CA PRO A 39 23.31 8.54 0.88
C PRO A 39 22.85 9.99 1.10
N ASP A 40 23.12 10.89 0.15
CA ASP A 40 22.80 12.31 0.26
C ASP A 40 21.33 12.63 -0.08
N VAL A 41 20.56 11.63 -0.54
CA VAL A 41 19.15 11.78 -0.88
C VAL A 41 18.28 11.26 0.26
N SER A 42 17.48 12.14 0.84
CA SER A 42 16.48 11.80 1.86
C SER A 42 15.29 11.09 1.24
N LEU A 43 15.01 9.86 1.67
CA LEU A 43 13.78 9.15 1.29
C LEU A 43 12.67 9.48 2.28
N VAL A 44 11.54 9.97 1.78
CA VAL A 44 10.36 10.28 2.60
C VAL A 44 9.24 9.35 2.22
N SER A 45 8.70 8.61 3.18
CA SER A 45 7.55 7.73 2.99
C SER A 45 6.29 8.35 3.59
N SER A 46 5.14 8.08 2.98
CA SER A 46 3.84 8.60 3.43
C SER A 46 3.19 7.74 4.52
N ASP A 47 3.70 6.54 4.79
CA ASP A 47 3.18 5.62 5.79
C ASP A 47 3.23 6.20 7.20
N ASP A 48 4.39 6.70 7.65
CA ASP A 48 4.55 7.32 8.97
C ASP A 48 3.66 8.55 9.14
N ALA A 49 3.61 9.41 8.11
CA ALA A 49 2.75 10.58 8.09
C ALA A 49 1.27 10.19 8.20
N THR A 50 0.84 9.16 7.47
CA THR A 50 -0.54 8.66 7.50
C THR A 50 -0.88 8.06 8.86
N ALA A 51 0.01 7.27 9.45
CA ALA A 51 -0.20 6.68 10.77
C ALA A 51 -0.32 7.75 11.87
N TYR A 52 0.51 8.78 11.80
CA TYR A 52 0.45 9.91 12.72
C TYR A 52 -0.86 10.71 12.58
N GLU A 53 -1.30 10.98 11.35
CA GLU A 53 -2.56 11.67 11.09
C GLU A 53 -3.78 10.87 11.58
N VAL A 54 -3.79 9.54 11.38
CA VAL A 54 -4.83 8.66 11.92
C VAL A 54 -4.86 8.75 13.46
N TYR A 55 -3.70 8.69 14.11
CA TYR A 55 -3.62 8.82 15.57
C TYR A 55 -4.16 10.18 16.06
N GLN A 56 -3.71 11.29 15.45
CA GLN A 56 -4.19 12.63 15.80
C GLN A 56 -5.71 12.77 15.62
N THR A 57 -6.24 12.21 14.55
CA THR A 57 -7.68 12.19 14.28
C THR A 57 -8.41 11.43 15.39
N LEU A 58 -7.96 10.22 15.74
CA LEU A 58 -8.57 9.43 16.82
C LEU A 58 -8.52 10.15 18.18
N VAL A 59 -7.42 10.82 18.51
CA VAL A 59 -7.29 11.63 19.74
C VAL A 59 -8.28 12.79 19.73
N THR A 60 -8.32 13.55 18.64
CA THR A 60 -9.15 14.76 18.52
C THR A 60 -10.64 14.44 18.64
N HIS A 61 -11.04 13.25 18.17
CA HIS A 61 -12.41 12.78 18.21
C HIS A 61 -12.76 11.90 19.42
N ASP A 62 -11.84 11.73 20.39
CA ASP A 62 -12.01 10.87 21.56
C ASP A 62 -12.37 9.41 21.20
N LEU A 63 -11.74 8.89 20.13
CA LEU A 63 -11.96 7.54 19.58
C LEU A 63 -10.83 6.57 19.94
N LEU A 64 -9.92 6.97 20.84
CA LEU A 64 -8.86 6.06 21.28
C LEU A 64 -9.45 4.85 22.00
N ARG A 65 -8.95 3.67 21.62
CA ARG A 65 -9.34 2.42 22.29
C ARG A 65 -8.85 2.42 23.73
N THR A 66 -9.77 2.22 24.69
CA THR A 66 -9.47 2.17 26.13
C THR A 66 -9.45 0.75 26.71
N SER A 67 -9.90 -0.25 25.94
CA SER A 67 -9.89 -1.65 26.39
C SER A 67 -8.46 -2.16 26.62
N THR A 68 -8.29 -2.97 27.66
CA THR A 68 -7.03 -3.65 27.99
C THR A 68 -6.88 -5.01 27.31
N THR A 69 -7.93 -5.51 26.64
CA THR A 69 -7.83 -6.76 25.89
C THR A 69 -6.93 -6.58 24.66
N PRO A 70 -6.26 -7.64 24.17
CA PRO A 70 -5.48 -7.56 22.93
C PRO A 70 -6.33 -7.06 21.75
N ALA A 71 -5.70 -6.33 20.83
CA ALA A 71 -6.34 -5.95 19.58
C ALA A 71 -6.58 -7.20 18.71
N VAL A 72 -7.72 -7.23 18.02
CA VAL A 72 -8.03 -8.26 17.03
C VAL A 72 -7.84 -7.64 15.66
N HIS A 73 -7.02 -8.26 14.82
CA HIS A 73 -6.76 -7.83 13.45
C HIS A 73 -7.34 -8.87 12.49
N SER A 74 -8.08 -8.42 11.48
CA SER A 74 -8.60 -9.25 10.40
C SER A 74 -8.02 -8.78 9.07
N PHE A 75 -7.56 -9.73 8.25
CA PHE A 75 -7.00 -9.47 6.93
C PHE A 75 -7.87 -10.14 5.87
N GLU A 76 -8.19 -9.39 4.83
CA GLU A 76 -9.10 -9.83 3.78
C GLU A 76 -8.50 -9.49 2.41
N THR A 77 -8.64 -10.40 1.45
CA THR A 77 -8.16 -10.20 0.08
C THR A 77 -9.25 -10.55 -0.93
N THR A 78 -9.27 -9.78 -2.03
CA THR A 78 -10.11 -10.07 -3.19
C THR A 78 -9.39 -10.93 -4.22
N GLY A 79 -8.07 -11.13 -4.06
CA GLY A 79 -7.28 -11.98 -4.93
C GLY A 79 -7.60 -13.44 -4.70
N GLY A 80 -7.56 -14.26 -5.76
CA GLY A 80 -7.85 -15.69 -5.68
C GLY A 80 -6.78 -16.54 -4.98
N ASP A 81 -5.69 -15.93 -4.50
CA ASP A 81 -4.55 -16.61 -3.89
C ASP A 81 -4.24 -16.04 -2.50
N ARG A 82 -4.91 -16.62 -1.50
CA ARG A 82 -4.77 -16.26 -0.07
C ARG A 82 -3.41 -16.60 0.50
N GLU A 83 -2.85 -17.75 0.11
CA GLU A 83 -1.55 -18.21 0.60
C GLU A 83 -0.46 -17.24 0.15
N ARG A 84 -0.53 -16.78 -1.11
CA ARG A 84 0.40 -15.77 -1.60
C ARG A 84 0.29 -14.43 -0.87
N PHE A 85 -0.93 -14.00 -0.52
CA PHE A 85 -1.11 -12.79 0.29
C PHE A 85 -0.49 -12.97 1.68
N HIS A 86 -0.76 -14.11 2.33
CA HIS A 86 -0.23 -14.44 3.64
C HIS A 86 1.31 -14.40 3.66
N GLU A 87 1.97 -15.04 2.70
CA GLU A 87 3.43 -15.04 2.57
C GLU A 87 4.00 -13.62 2.43
N LEU A 88 3.41 -12.80 1.56
CA LEU A 88 3.86 -11.42 1.31
C LEU A 88 3.67 -10.56 2.55
N ALA A 89 2.50 -10.64 3.17
CA ALA A 89 2.16 -9.82 4.31
C ALA A 89 3.00 -10.20 5.55
N HIS A 90 3.29 -11.48 5.75
CA HIS A 90 4.23 -11.92 6.79
C HIS A 90 5.65 -11.38 6.53
N ARG A 91 6.13 -11.49 5.29
CA ARG A 91 7.47 -11.03 4.90
C ARG A 91 7.66 -9.52 5.04
N PHE A 92 6.62 -8.74 4.76
CA PHE A 92 6.74 -7.29 4.61
C PHE A 92 6.19 -6.49 5.77
N LEU A 93 5.17 -6.99 6.48
CA LEU A 93 4.57 -6.29 7.63
C LEU A 93 5.08 -6.84 8.96
N GLY A 94 5.75 -8.00 8.97
CA GLY A 94 6.24 -8.63 10.20
C GLY A 94 5.13 -9.00 11.18
N LEU A 95 3.88 -9.00 10.71
CA LEU A 95 2.70 -9.34 11.49
C LEU A 95 2.56 -10.87 11.52
N GLU A 96 2.28 -11.42 12.70
CA GLU A 96 1.69 -12.74 12.79
C GLU A 96 0.26 -12.64 12.25
N ILE A 97 0.10 -12.97 10.97
CA ILE A 97 -1.19 -13.02 10.32
C ILE A 97 -1.71 -14.43 10.52
N ASP A 98 -2.63 -14.61 11.46
CA ASP A 98 -3.17 -15.93 11.77
C ASP A 98 -4.10 -16.44 10.66
N ARG A 99 -4.80 -15.52 9.96
CA ARG A 99 -5.83 -15.87 8.98
C ARG A 99 -6.06 -14.75 7.97
N VAL A 100 -6.21 -15.13 6.70
CA VAL A 100 -6.66 -14.26 5.61
C VAL A 100 -7.95 -14.83 5.04
N ASP A 101 -9.01 -14.04 5.04
CA ASP A 101 -10.31 -14.44 4.51
C ASP A 101 -10.51 -13.91 3.08
N ASP A 102 -11.27 -14.66 2.26
CA ASP A 102 -11.70 -14.18 0.96
C ASP A 102 -12.82 -13.14 1.16
N PHE A 103 -12.67 -11.97 0.56
CA PHE A 103 -13.74 -10.99 0.50
C PHE A 103 -14.34 -10.94 -0.90
N PRO A 104 -15.49 -11.60 -1.14
CA PRO A 104 -16.15 -11.54 -2.44
C PRO A 104 -16.73 -10.15 -2.65
N THR A 105 -16.01 -9.30 -3.39
CA THR A 105 -16.60 -8.06 -3.91
C THR A 105 -17.63 -8.45 -4.97
N GLY A 106 -18.89 -8.04 -4.81
CA GLY A 106 -19.90 -8.25 -5.84
C GLY A 106 -19.40 -7.71 -7.18
N ALA A 107 -19.44 -8.52 -8.23
CA ALA A 107 -19.11 -8.05 -9.56
C ALA A 107 -20.16 -7.03 -9.99
N ILE A 108 -19.76 -5.77 -10.17
CA ILE A 108 -20.58 -4.80 -10.91
C ILE A 108 -20.60 -5.30 -12.35
N ARG A 109 -21.72 -5.93 -12.76
CA ARG A 109 -21.94 -6.25 -14.16
C ARG A 109 -22.17 -4.95 -14.90
N LEU A 110 -21.15 -4.49 -15.63
CA LEU A 110 -21.35 -3.46 -16.64
C LEU A 110 -22.27 -4.05 -17.72
N PRO A 111 -23.32 -3.33 -18.16
CA PRO A 111 -24.11 -3.75 -19.30
C PRO A 111 -23.19 -4.00 -20.49
N SER A 112 -23.33 -5.15 -21.15
CA SER A 112 -22.65 -5.35 -22.43
C SER A 112 -23.18 -4.33 -23.44
N GLN A 113 -22.32 -3.76 -24.29
CA GLN A 113 -22.68 -2.74 -25.29
C GLN A 113 -23.90 -3.10 -26.18
N ILE A 114 -24.31 -4.37 -26.22
CA ILE A 114 -25.46 -4.89 -26.97
C ILE A 114 -26.81 -4.40 -26.39
N GLU A 115 -26.90 -4.03 -25.11
CA GLU A 115 -28.15 -3.53 -24.51
C GLU A 115 -28.42 -2.03 -24.78
N LEU A 116 -27.41 -1.26 -25.21
CA LEU A 116 -27.53 0.18 -25.48
C LEU A 116 -28.08 0.49 -26.88
N GLU A 117 -28.03 -0.46 -27.82
CA GLU A 117 -28.52 -0.27 -29.19
C GLU A 117 -29.98 -0.72 -29.40
N ASN A 118 -30.59 -1.41 -28.42
CA ASN A 118 -31.92 -2.00 -28.56
C ASN A 118 -33.05 -1.22 -27.86
N THR A 119 -32.81 0.01 -27.42
CA THR A 119 -33.83 0.87 -26.78
C THR A 119 -34.28 2.07 -27.63
N ASP A 120 -33.80 2.20 -28.87
CA ASP A 120 -34.25 3.20 -29.85
C ASP A 120 -34.86 2.54 -31.11
N SER A 121 -35.92 1.74 -30.95
CA SER A 121 -36.82 1.33 -32.05
C SER A 121 -38.26 1.19 -31.59
#